data_AF-A0A536G2L4-F1
#
_entry.id   AF-A0A536G2L4-F1
#
_cell.length_a   1.000
_cell.length_b   1.000
_cell.length_c   1.000
_cell.angle_alpha   90.00
_cell.angle_beta   90.00
_cell.angle_gamma   90.00
#
_symmetry.space_group_name_H-M   'P 1'
#
loop_
_entity.id
_entity.type
_entity.pdbx_description
1 polymer ?
#
loop_
_entity_poly.entity_id
_entity_poly.type
_entity_poly.pdbx_seq_one_letter_code
_entity_poly.pdbx_strand_id
1 'polypeptide(L)'
;MDPFTHYSPTLGYYETNTTTVKQQVQAMQYAGIRAGIVSWWGQKSTTDSRVAKLLQIAGVTGFEWALYYEPEGYADPPTSEIASDLVYMRDRYTSQPGYLRVSGRPVLFVYADANDSCGMAHRWKQANTLGFYLVLKVFAGYRACANHPDGWHQYAPAKAEDHQAGFSFAISPGFWKANEGSSRLARDPSRWTRSVSDMVTSNAPWQLVTTFNEWGEGTAIEDASQWQTASGFGMYLDVLHHVT
;
A
#
# COMPACT_ATOMS: atom_id res chain seq x y z
N MET A 1 -3.76 22.97 8.81
CA MET A 1 -2.54 23.09 7.99
C MET A 1 -2.97 22.94 6.54
N ASP A 2 -2.61 23.88 5.68
CA ASP A 2 -2.80 23.79 4.23
C ASP A 2 -1.49 24.28 3.60
N PRO A 3 -0.72 23.41 2.93
CA PRO A 3 -1.01 22.01 2.57
C PRO A 3 -0.94 21.05 3.78
N PHE A 4 -1.67 19.93 3.75
CA PHE A 4 -1.71 18.95 4.83
C PHE A 4 -0.49 18.01 4.82
N THR A 5 0.72 18.55 4.97
CA THR A 5 1.99 17.81 5.07
C THR A 5 3.12 18.68 5.62
N HIS A 6 4.13 18.07 6.25
CA HIS A 6 5.36 18.77 6.67
C HIS A 6 6.42 18.84 5.57
N TYR A 7 6.19 18.22 4.41
CA TYR A 7 7.18 18.06 3.35
C TYR A 7 6.78 18.76 2.04
N SER A 8 7.70 18.85 1.09
CA SER A 8 7.50 19.60 -0.17
C SER A 8 7.68 18.68 -1.37
N PRO A 9 6.61 18.04 -1.88
CA PRO A 9 6.69 17.14 -3.02
C PRO A 9 7.26 17.85 -4.25
N THR A 10 8.16 17.21 -4.98
CA THR A 10 8.81 17.86 -6.14
C THR A 10 7.91 17.97 -7.35
N LEU A 11 6.85 17.14 -7.43
CA LEU A 11 5.73 17.29 -8.35
C LEU A 11 4.72 18.38 -7.91
N GLY A 12 4.97 19.07 -6.79
CA GLY A 12 4.07 20.06 -6.20
C GLY A 12 2.84 19.42 -5.54
N TYR A 13 1.83 20.24 -5.24
CA TYR A 13 0.54 19.76 -4.75
C TYR A 13 -0.32 19.38 -5.95
N TYR A 14 -0.41 18.08 -6.21
CA TYR A 14 -0.93 17.55 -7.45
C TYR A 14 -2.32 16.93 -7.29
N GLU A 15 -3.02 16.82 -8.43
CA GLU A 15 -4.19 15.96 -8.56
C GLU A 15 -3.81 14.59 -9.11
N THR A 16 -4.69 13.60 -8.93
CA THR A 16 -4.58 12.28 -9.58
C THR A 16 -4.99 12.38 -11.06
N ASN A 17 -4.09 12.91 -11.89
CA ASN A 17 -4.22 12.98 -13.34
C ASN A 17 -3.23 12.05 -14.06
N THR A 18 -3.40 11.89 -15.38
CA THR A 18 -2.61 10.95 -16.18
C THR A 18 -1.12 11.26 -16.18
N THR A 19 -0.75 12.53 -16.22
CA THR A 19 0.66 12.95 -16.24
C THR A 19 1.32 12.63 -14.91
N THR A 20 0.70 13.05 -13.80
CA THR A 20 1.19 12.77 -12.45
C THR A 20 1.35 11.28 -12.22
N VAL A 21 0.33 10.47 -12.54
CA VAL A 21 0.40 9.02 -12.31
C VAL A 21 1.48 8.38 -13.18
N LYS A 22 1.70 8.81 -14.43
CA LYS A 22 2.80 8.30 -15.26
C LYS A 22 4.16 8.60 -14.65
N GLN A 23 4.37 9.81 -14.12
CA GLN A 23 5.62 10.18 -13.43
C GLN A 23 5.82 9.34 -12.17
N GLN A 24 4.76 9.13 -11.39
CA GLN A 24 4.80 8.29 -10.18
C GLN A 24 5.09 6.82 -10.51
N VAL A 25 4.49 6.28 -11.57
CA VAL A 25 4.79 4.93 -12.05
C VAL A 25 6.23 4.81 -12.51
N GLN A 26 6.77 5.80 -13.23
CA GLN A 26 8.19 5.82 -13.60
C GLN A 26 9.10 5.82 -12.38
N ALA A 27 8.78 6.62 -11.36
CA ALA A 27 9.55 6.68 -10.11
C ALA A 27 9.50 5.34 -9.34
N MET A 28 8.33 4.71 -9.26
CA MET A 28 8.17 3.38 -8.67
C MET A 28 8.95 2.31 -9.44
N GLN A 29 8.87 2.30 -10.77
CA GLN A 29 9.61 1.37 -11.62
C GLN A 29 11.13 1.58 -11.53
N TYR A 30 11.59 2.83 -11.44
CA TYR A 30 12.99 3.15 -11.16
C TYR A 30 13.46 2.49 -9.85
N ALA A 31 12.67 2.61 -8.78
CA ALA A 31 12.95 2.01 -7.48
C ALA A 31 12.76 0.48 -7.41
N GLY A 32 12.52 -0.21 -8.54
CA GLY A 32 12.28 -1.66 -8.56
C GLY A 32 10.93 -2.09 -7.96
N ILE A 33 10.04 -1.14 -7.63
CA ILE A 33 8.69 -1.43 -7.15
C ILE A 33 7.87 -1.98 -8.32
N ARG A 34 7.31 -3.17 -8.14
CA ARG A 34 6.59 -3.90 -9.20
C ARG A 34 5.10 -3.58 -9.25
N ALA A 35 4.52 -3.27 -8.09
CA ALA A 35 3.10 -2.99 -7.97
C ALA A 35 2.83 -1.92 -6.93
N GLY A 36 1.80 -1.12 -7.16
CA GLY A 36 1.23 -0.19 -6.19
C GLY A 36 0.00 -0.79 -5.51
N ILE A 37 -0.25 -0.40 -4.26
CA ILE A 37 -1.46 -0.76 -3.52
C ILE A 37 -2.24 0.53 -3.28
N VAL A 38 -3.37 0.71 -3.97
CA VAL A 38 -4.13 1.95 -3.92
C VAL A 38 -5.30 1.88 -2.94
N SER A 39 -5.38 2.86 -2.04
CA SER A 39 -6.50 3.07 -1.11
C SER A 39 -7.85 3.08 -1.84
N TRP A 40 -8.82 2.30 -1.36
CA TRP A 40 -10.16 2.16 -1.92
C TRP A 40 -11.22 2.24 -0.83
N TRP A 41 -12.16 3.19 -0.98
CA TRP A 41 -13.08 3.63 0.07
C TRP A 41 -14.55 3.26 -0.20
N GLY A 42 -14.79 2.17 -0.93
CA GLY A 42 -16.14 1.81 -1.32
C GLY A 42 -16.50 2.27 -2.73
N GLN A 43 -17.60 1.72 -3.22
CA GLN A 43 -18.21 2.10 -4.49
C GLN A 43 -18.61 3.57 -4.49
N LYS A 44 -18.46 4.26 -5.63
CA LYS A 44 -18.78 5.69 -5.83
C LYS A 44 -17.94 6.67 -5.01
N SER A 45 -16.94 6.19 -4.28
CA SER A 45 -15.98 7.04 -3.60
C SER A 45 -15.07 7.78 -4.59
N THR A 46 -14.40 8.83 -4.11
CA THR A 46 -13.38 9.53 -4.91
C THR A 46 -12.28 8.56 -5.38
N THR A 47 -11.91 7.57 -4.56
CA THR A 47 -10.87 6.60 -4.92
C THR A 47 -11.36 5.58 -5.95
N ASP A 48 -12.62 5.12 -5.91
CA ASP A 48 -13.22 4.29 -6.96
C ASP A 48 -13.04 4.93 -8.35
N SER A 49 -13.36 6.22 -8.48
CA SER A 49 -13.23 6.94 -9.75
C SER A 49 -11.79 6.99 -10.30
N ARG A 50 -10.78 6.81 -9.44
CA ARG A 50 -9.36 6.87 -9.80
C ARG A 50 -8.80 5.53 -10.23
N VAL A 51 -9.34 4.40 -9.74
CA VAL A 51 -8.84 3.04 -10.04
C VAL A 51 -8.77 2.78 -11.54
N ALA A 52 -9.83 3.11 -12.29
CA ALA A 52 -9.86 2.89 -13.74
C ALA A 52 -8.73 3.62 -14.47
N LYS A 53 -8.38 4.84 -14.03
CA LYS A 53 -7.27 5.61 -14.59
C LYS A 53 -5.92 4.97 -14.30
N LEU A 54 -5.72 4.48 -13.09
CA LEU A 54 -4.49 3.77 -12.70
C LEU A 54 -4.27 2.52 -13.57
N LEU A 55 -5.32 1.72 -13.78
CA LEU A 55 -5.27 0.50 -14.58
C LEU A 55 -5.09 0.78 -16.09
N GLN A 56 -5.65 1.87 -16.61
CA GLN A 56 -5.39 2.28 -18.00
C GLN A 56 -3.92 2.62 -18.23
N ILE A 57 -3.28 3.29 -17.26
CA ILE A 57 -1.86 3.63 -17.33
C ILE A 57 -1.01 2.36 -17.17
N ALA A 58 -1.40 1.48 -16.25
CA ALA A 58 -0.78 0.17 -16.05
C ALA A 58 -0.73 -0.65 -17.36
N GLY A 59 -1.80 -0.62 -18.16
CA GLY A 59 -1.86 -1.30 -19.45
C GLY A 59 -0.83 -0.84 -20.50
N VAL A 60 -0.23 0.34 -20.34
CA VAL A 60 0.82 0.86 -21.25
C VAL A 60 2.21 0.91 -20.60
N THR A 61 2.31 0.87 -19.28
CA THR A 61 3.59 0.89 -18.56
C THR A 61 4.05 -0.49 -18.11
N GLY A 62 3.16 -1.48 -18.10
CA GLY A 62 3.41 -2.80 -17.52
C GLY A 62 3.49 -2.81 -16.00
N PHE A 63 3.16 -1.69 -15.33
CA PHE A 63 3.05 -1.62 -13.88
C PHE A 63 1.78 -2.34 -13.41
N GLU A 64 1.73 -2.78 -12.15
CA GLU A 64 0.56 -3.45 -11.59
C GLU A 64 -0.05 -2.70 -10.41
N TRP A 65 -1.35 -2.85 -10.20
CA TRP A 65 -2.07 -2.28 -9.07
C TRP A 65 -2.91 -3.33 -8.36
N ALA A 66 -2.85 -3.35 -7.03
CA ALA A 66 -3.85 -3.96 -6.16
C ALA A 66 -4.64 -2.88 -5.42
N LEU A 67 -5.79 -3.24 -4.87
CA LEU A 67 -6.57 -2.35 -4.02
C LEU A 67 -6.21 -2.56 -2.54
N TYR A 68 -6.33 -1.49 -1.75
CA TYR A 68 -6.35 -1.53 -0.30
C TYR A 68 -7.76 -1.18 0.20
N TYR A 69 -8.49 -2.18 0.68
CA TYR A 69 -9.85 -2.04 1.17
C TYR A 69 -9.85 -1.33 2.54
N GLU A 70 -10.18 -0.04 2.53
CA GLU A 70 -10.18 0.81 3.72
C GLU A 70 -11.34 0.58 4.68
N PRO A 71 -12.59 0.34 4.23
CA PRO A 71 -13.76 0.35 5.13
C PRO A 71 -13.67 -0.59 6.34
N GLU A 72 -12.95 -1.71 6.21
CA GLU A 72 -12.69 -2.65 7.31
C GLU A 72 -11.95 -2.01 8.50
N GLY A 73 -11.11 -1.00 8.26
CA GLY A 73 -10.42 -0.28 9.35
C GLY A 73 -11.29 0.76 10.07
N TYR A 74 -12.56 0.89 9.70
CA TYR A 74 -13.48 1.91 10.22
C TYR A 74 -14.83 1.33 10.69
N ALA A 75 -15.10 0.07 10.37
CA ALA A 75 -16.29 -0.66 10.74
C ALA A 75 -16.04 -2.17 10.58
N ASP A 76 -17.03 -2.99 10.95
CA ASP A 76 -17.09 -4.42 10.64
C ASP A 76 -18.06 -4.68 9.46
N PRO A 77 -17.67 -4.49 8.18
CA PRO A 77 -18.55 -4.74 7.04
C PRO A 77 -19.18 -6.14 7.08
N PRO A 78 -20.51 -6.27 7.01
CA PRO A 78 -21.15 -7.58 6.97
C PRO A 78 -20.74 -8.34 5.71
N THR A 79 -20.81 -9.67 5.75
CA THR A 79 -20.37 -10.53 4.63
C THR A 79 -21.09 -10.23 3.31
N SER A 80 -22.34 -9.77 3.37
CA SER A 80 -23.09 -9.32 2.19
C SER A 80 -22.50 -8.08 1.53
N GLU A 81 -21.97 -7.14 2.33
CA GLU A 81 -21.34 -5.93 1.83
C GLU A 81 -19.98 -6.25 1.21
N ILE A 82 -19.16 -7.06 1.91
CA ILE A 82 -17.89 -7.55 1.37
C ILE A 82 -18.12 -8.29 0.05
N ALA A 83 -19.11 -9.20 -0.02
CA ALA A 83 -19.41 -9.93 -1.24
C ALA A 83 -19.86 -9.01 -2.38
N SER A 84 -20.68 -8.00 -2.08
CA SER A 84 -21.09 -6.97 -3.05
C SER A 84 -19.89 -6.20 -3.61
N ASP A 85 -18.96 -5.80 -2.75
CA ASP A 85 -17.75 -5.09 -3.16
C ASP A 85 -16.79 -5.97 -3.96
N LEU A 86 -16.62 -7.24 -3.59
CA LEU A 86 -15.80 -8.17 -4.37
C LEU A 86 -16.37 -8.40 -5.78
N VAL A 87 -17.70 -8.47 -5.92
CA VAL A 87 -18.37 -8.52 -7.23
C VAL A 87 -18.10 -7.23 -8.02
N TYR A 88 -18.27 -6.08 -7.37
CA TYR A 88 -18.02 -4.78 -7.99
C TYR A 88 -16.57 -4.65 -8.50
N MET A 89 -15.60 -5.01 -7.66
CA MET A 89 -14.18 -4.99 -8.01
C MET A 89 -13.87 -5.96 -9.16
N ARG A 90 -14.43 -7.17 -9.11
CA ARG A 90 -14.25 -8.17 -10.16
C ARG A 90 -14.68 -7.60 -11.51
N ASP A 91 -15.89 -7.08 -11.58
CA ASP A 91 -16.53 -6.64 -12.82
C ASP A 91 -15.89 -5.37 -13.39
N ARG A 92 -15.40 -4.49 -12.53
CA ARG A 92 -14.90 -3.18 -12.94
C ARG A 92 -13.40 -3.13 -13.14
N TYR A 93 -12.63 -3.86 -12.35
CA TYR A 93 -11.18 -3.67 -12.26
C TYR A 93 -10.39 -4.92 -12.59
N THR A 94 -10.78 -6.08 -12.05
CA THR A 94 -9.86 -7.21 -12.04
C THR A 94 -9.51 -7.69 -13.44
N SER A 95 -10.43 -7.65 -14.40
CA SER A 95 -10.18 -8.05 -15.79
C SER A 95 -9.26 -7.11 -16.57
N GLN A 96 -8.97 -5.91 -16.06
CA GLN A 96 -8.13 -4.94 -16.74
C GLN A 96 -6.66 -5.37 -16.75
N PRO A 97 -5.91 -5.08 -17.84
CA PRO A 97 -4.45 -5.18 -17.85
C PRO A 97 -3.84 -4.37 -16.70
N GLY A 98 -2.90 -4.96 -15.98
CA GLY A 98 -2.23 -4.31 -14.85
C GLY A 98 -2.94 -4.41 -13.51
N TYR A 99 -4.02 -5.20 -13.38
CA TYR A 99 -4.49 -5.59 -12.04
C TYR A 99 -3.63 -6.75 -11.51
N LEU A 100 -3.00 -6.53 -10.35
CA LEU A 100 -2.05 -7.46 -9.73
C LEU A 100 -2.72 -8.82 -9.44
N ARG A 101 -2.00 -9.90 -9.78
CA ARG A 101 -2.45 -11.27 -9.54
C ARG A 101 -1.35 -12.15 -8.95
N VAL A 102 -1.76 -13.06 -8.08
CA VAL A 102 -0.93 -14.16 -7.62
C VAL A 102 -1.59 -15.47 -8.02
N SER A 103 -0.88 -16.30 -8.78
CA SER A 103 -1.41 -17.57 -9.33
C SER A 103 -2.76 -17.40 -10.05
N GLY A 104 -2.89 -16.32 -10.83
CA GLY A 104 -4.12 -15.98 -11.58
C GLY A 104 -5.24 -15.33 -10.76
N ARG A 105 -5.12 -15.26 -9.44
CA ARG A 105 -6.15 -14.70 -8.54
C ARG A 105 -5.92 -13.20 -8.32
N PRO A 106 -6.95 -12.34 -8.43
CA PRO A 106 -6.81 -10.91 -8.19
C PRO A 106 -6.44 -10.64 -6.73
N VAL A 107 -5.41 -9.82 -6.51
CA VAL A 107 -4.93 -9.50 -5.16
C VAL A 107 -5.74 -8.37 -4.55
N LEU A 108 -6.16 -8.54 -3.29
CA LEU A 108 -6.81 -7.50 -2.49
C LEU A 108 -6.14 -7.43 -1.12
N PHE A 109 -5.60 -6.27 -0.80
CA PHE A 109 -5.17 -5.95 0.56
C PHE A 109 -6.35 -5.39 1.34
N VAL A 110 -6.44 -5.68 2.63
CA VAL A 110 -7.55 -5.23 3.48
C VAL A 110 -6.99 -4.57 4.73
N TYR A 111 -7.39 -3.31 4.96
CA TYR A 111 -7.01 -2.61 6.18
C TYR A 111 -7.73 -3.22 7.39
N ALA A 112 -7.39 -2.80 8.60
CA ALA A 112 -7.98 -3.31 9.83
C ALA A 112 -7.71 -2.31 10.93
N ASP A 113 -8.62 -2.19 11.88
CA ASP A 113 -8.40 -1.41 13.09
C ASP A 113 -7.67 -2.26 14.16
N ALA A 114 -7.57 -1.75 15.38
CA ALA A 114 -6.85 -2.43 16.47
C ALA A 114 -7.71 -3.46 17.22
N ASN A 115 -9.03 -3.37 17.11
CA ASN A 115 -10.03 -4.23 17.73
C ASN A 115 -10.43 -5.40 16.85
N ASP A 116 -9.96 -5.43 15.60
CA ASP A 116 -10.14 -6.56 14.71
C ASP A 116 -9.67 -7.87 15.34
N SER A 117 -10.37 -8.95 14.97
CA SER A 117 -10.18 -10.26 15.55
C SER A 117 -10.41 -11.35 14.51
N CYS A 118 -10.43 -12.62 14.92
CA CYS A 118 -10.73 -13.73 14.03
C CYS A 118 -12.10 -13.64 13.34
N GLY A 119 -13.01 -12.79 13.85
CA GLY A 119 -14.26 -12.44 13.18
C GLY A 119 -14.05 -11.82 11.80
N MET A 120 -13.09 -10.90 11.63
CA MET A 120 -12.74 -10.31 10.32
C MET A 120 -12.32 -11.40 9.34
N ALA A 121 -11.35 -12.24 9.73
CA ALA A 121 -10.86 -13.32 8.87
C ALA A 121 -11.98 -14.29 8.47
N HIS A 122 -12.93 -14.56 9.38
CA HIS A 122 -14.11 -15.37 9.08
C HIS A 122 -15.03 -14.69 8.06
N ARG A 123 -15.38 -13.41 8.25
CA ARG A 123 -16.24 -12.65 7.33
C ARG A 123 -15.64 -12.60 5.92
N TRP A 124 -14.36 -12.26 5.81
CA TRP A 124 -13.66 -12.18 4.53
C TRP A 124 -13.54 -13.53 3.84
N LYS A 125 -13.26 -14.61 4.58
CA LYS A 125 -13.24 -15.96 4.02
C LYS A 125 -14.62 -16.39 3.50
N GLN A 126 -15.67 -16.10 4.26
CA GLN A 126 -17.05 -16.44 3.89
C GLN A 126 -17.52 -15.67 2.66
N ALA A 127 -17.19 -14.38 2.56
CA ALA A 127 -17.63 -13.52 1.45
C ALA A 127 -16.86 -13.79 0.14
N ASN A 128 -15.62 -14.27 0.21
CA ASN A 128 -14.74 -14.45 -0.96
C ASN A 128 -15.04 -15.73 -1.77
N THR A 129 -16.24 -15.81 -2.32
CA THR A 129 -16.65 -16.89 -3.24
C THR A 129 -16.02 -16.75 -4.64
N LEU A 130 -15.46 -15.58 -4.94
CA LEU A 130 -14.84 -15.24 -6.23
C LEU A 130 -13.34 -15.58 -6.30
N GLY A 131 -12.74 -16.04 -5.20
CA GLY A 131 -11.37 -16.51 -5.19
C GLY A 131 -10.30 -15.41 -5.29
N PHE A 132 -10.56 -14.21 -4.78
CA PHE A 132 -9.51 -13.19 -4.59
C PHE A 132 -8.38 -13.73 -3.73
N TYR A 133 -7.13 -13.35 -4.03
CA TYR A 133 -5.99 -13.56 -3.15
C TYR A 133 -6.02 -12.48 -2.06
N LEU A 134 -6.44 -12.85 -0.85
CA LEU A 134 -6.66 -11.91 0.24
C LEU A 134 -5.39 -11.72 1.06
N VAL A 135 -5.02 -10.46 1.30
CA VAL A 135 -3.96 -10.08 2.23
C VAL A 135 -4.56 -9.19 3.31
N LEU A 136 -4.81 -9.75 4.50
CA LEU A 136 -5.44 -9.00 5.59
C LEU A 136 -4.39 -8.34 6.48
N LYS A 137 -4.69 -7.15 7.00
CA LYS A 137 -3.85 -6.55 8.03
C LYS A 137 -3.89 -7.39 9.31
N VAL A 138 -2.75 -7.51 9.98
CA VAL A 138 -2.62 -8.24 11.25
C VAL A 138 -3.30 -7.52 12.41
N PHE A 139 -3.75 -8.32 13.39
CA PHE A 139 -4.25 -7.92 14.70
C PHE A 139 -3.69 -8.87 15.78
N ALA A 140 -3.86 -8.55 17.06
CA ALA A 140 -3.32 -9.39 18.13
C ALA A 140 -3.92 -10.82 18.08
N GLY A 141 -3.06 -11.85 17.99
CA GLY A 141 -3.50 -13.25 17.95
C GLY A 141 -3.95 -13.77 16.57
N TYR A 142 -3.77 -13.02 15.48
CA TYR A 142 -4.22 -13.42 14.12
C TYR A 142 -3.78 -14.83 13.67
N ARG A 143 -2.62 -15.31 14.14
CA ARG A 143 -2.09 -16.64 13.81
C ARG A 143 -2.89 -17.79 14.42
N ALA A 144 -3.68 -17.52 15.46
CA ALA A 144 -4.49 -18.54 16.14
C ALA A 144 -5.91 -18.67 15.56
N CYS A 145 -6.25 -17.88 14.54
CA CYS A 145 -7.58 -17.94 13.92
C CYS A 145 -7.79 -19.24 13.15
N ALA A 146 -9.01 -19.80 13.22
CA ALA A 146 -9.36 -20.98 12.44
C ALA A 146 -9.39 -20.72 10.92
N ASN A 147 -9.70 -19.48 10.53
CA ASN A 147 -9.70 -19.05 9.13
C ASN A 147 -8.47 -18.18 8.86
N HIS A 148 -7.74 -18.52 7.81
CA HIS A 148 -6.61 -17.73 7.33
C HIS A 148 -6.89 -17.19 5.92
N PRO A 149 -6.52 -15.92 5.64
CA PRO A 149 -6.38 -15.39 4.30
C PRO A 149 -5.13 -15.98 3.62
N ASP A 150 -4.88 -15.57 2.38
CA ASP A 150 -3.71 -16.01 1.62
C ASP A 150 -2.40 -15.33 2.07
N GLY A 151 -2.50 -14.14 2.67
CA GLY A 151 -1.38 -13.43 3.26
C GLY A 151 -1.80 -12.53 4.42
N TRP A 152 -0.80 -12.14 5.20
CA TRP A 152 -0.95 -11.15 6.26
C TRP A 152 0.04 -10.02 6.04
N HIS A 153 -0.38 -8.78 6.25
CA HIS A 153 0.51 -7.62 6.23
C HIS A 153 0.33 -6.75 7.47
N GLN A 154 1.23 -5.80 7.66
CA GLN A 154 1.09 -4.77 8.68
C GLN A 154 1.15 -3.38 8.05
N TYR A 155 0.31 -2.47 8.55
CA TYR A 155 0.44 -1.03 8.33
C TYR A 155 0.70 -0.38 9.69
N ALA A 156 1.98 -0.12 10.00
CA ALA A 156 2.41 0.44 11.28
C ALA A 156 3.62 1.38 11.09
N PRO A 157 3.47 2.52 10.38
CA PRO A 157 4.60 3.34 9.96
C PRO A 157 5.40 4.01 11.09
N ALA A 158 4.94 3.89 12.34
CA ALA A 158 5.71 4.29 13.52
C ALA A 158 6.92 3.38 13.78
N LYS A 159 6.96 2.19 13.15
CA LYS A 159 8.11 1.29 13.17
C LYS A 159 8.84 1.39 11.84
N ALA A 160 10.17 1.42 11.89
CA ALA A 160 10.99 1.39 10.69
C ALA A 160 10.84 0.09 9.91
N GLU A 161 10.62 -1.01 10.62
CA GLU A 161 10.48 -2.36 10.08
C GLU A 161 9.36 -3.10 10.84
N ASP A 162 8.61 -3.92 10.11
CA ASP A 162 7.68 -4.89 10.68
C ASP A 162 7.72 -6.19 9.88
N HIS A 163 8.11 -7.28 10.55
CA HIS A 163 8.29 -8.59 9.94
C HIS A 163 7.20 -9.56 10.40
N GLN A 164 6.31 -9.91 9.48
CA GLN A 164 5.33 -10.97 9.65
C GLN A 164 5.87 -12.23 8.98
N ALA A 165 6.65 -13.01 9.73
CA ALA A 165 7.38 -14.18 9.23
C ALA A 165 6.50 -15.12 8.38
N GLY A 166 6.96 -15.38 7.15
CA GLY A 166 6.25 -16.19 6.15
C GLY A 166 5.19 -15.44 5.32
N PHE A 167 4.94 -14.16 5.60
CA PHE A 167 3.90 -13.39 4.91
C PHE A 167 4.43 -12.07 4.33
N SER A 168 4.95 -11.17 5.16
CA SER A 168 5.37 -9.84 4.71
C SER A 168 6.52 -9.25 5.52
N PHE A 169 7.27 -8.36 4.90
CA PHE A 169 8.22 -7.46 5.56
C PHE A 169 7.90 -6.04 5.09
N ALA A 170 7.52 -5.17 6.02
CA ALA A 170 7.15 -3.79 5.74
C ALA A 170 8.19 -2.82 6.28
N ILE A 171 8.53 -1.79 5.52
CA ILE A 171 9.46 -0.73 5.91
C ILE A 171 8.85 0.66 5.81
N SER A 172 9.29 1.57 6.67
CA SER A 172 8.87 2.98 6.67
C SER A 172 10.05 3.94 6.80
N PRO A 173 10.09 5.03 6.00
CA PRO A 173 11.18 5.99 6.04
C PRO A 173 11.10 6.88 7.30
N GLY A 174 9.90 7.14 7.79
CA GLY A 174 9.58 8.01 8.91
C GLY A 174 8.06 8.13 9.07
N PHE A 175 7.64 8.79 10.15
CA PHE A 175 6.23 9.07 10.45
C PHE A 175 6.11 10.38 11.21
N TRP A 176 5.58 11.40 10.54
CA TRP A 176 5.28 12.69 11.15
C TRP A 176 3.96 13.20 10.61
N LYS A 177 2.87 12.97 11.35
CA LYS A 177 1.55 13.43 10.91
C LYS A 177 1.53 14.95 10.82
N ALA A 178 0.88 15.48 9.78
CA ALA A 178 0.79 16.91 9.51
C ALA A 178 0.27 17.74 10.70
N ASN A 179 -0.53 17.13 11.57
CA ASN A 179 -1.12 17.77 12.76
C ASN A 179 -0.34 17.51 14.08
N GLU A 180 0.84 16.90 14.03
CA GLU A 180 1.67 16.60 15.20
C GLU A 180 2.89 17.53 15.29
N GLY A 181 3.24 17.94 16.51
CA GLY A 181 4.41 18.79 16.78
C GLY A 181 5.75 18.07 16.71
N SER A 182 5.76 16.74 16.69
CA SER A 182 6.97 15.92 16.58
C SER A 182 6.70 14.63 15.80
N SER A 183 7.74 14.10 15.17
CA SER A 183 7.65 12.82 14.47
C SER A 183 7.56 11.65 15.45
N ARG A 184 6.70 10.67 15.16
CA ARG A 184 6.63 9.37 15.85
C ARG A 184 7.79 8.46 15.47
N LEU A 185 8.27 8.60 14.22
CA LEU A 185 9.47 7.98 13.70
C LEU A 185 10.25 9.02 12.89
N ALA A 186 11.40 9.44 13.41
CA ALA A 186 12.27 10.39 12.69
C ALA A 186 12.85 9.73 11.43
N ARG A 187 12.95 10.47 10.33
CA ARG A 187 13.62 10.02 9.10
C ARG A 187 15.11 9.82 9.36
N ASP A 188 15.64 8.69 8.92
CA ASP A 188 17.06 8.33 9.06
C ASP A 188 17.50 7.55 7.81
N PRO A 189 18.26 8.19 6.90
CA PRO A 189 18.80 7.55 5.70
C PRO A 189 19.60 6.28 5.94
N SER A 190 20.41 6.24 7.00
CA SER A 190 21.25 5.08 7.30
C SER A 190 20.40 3.92 7.79
N ARG A 191 19.35 4.21 8.58
CA ARG A 191 18.37 3.20 8.96
C ARG A 191 17.57 2.72 7.75
N TRP A 192 17.11 3.62 6.89
CA TRP A 192 16.39 3.25 5.66
C TRP A 192 17.20 2.26 4.79
N THR A 193 18.48 2.53 4.55
CA THR A 193 19.35 1.61 3.79
C THR A 193 19.45 0.24 4.45
N ARG A 194 19.55 0.17 5.79
CA ARG A 194 19.53 -1.11 6.52
C ARG A 194 18.18 -1.82 6.38
N SER A 195 17.08 -1.12 6.60
CA SER A 195 15.72 -1.68 6.49
C SER A 195 15.43 -2.21 5.09
N VAL A 196 15.92 -1.54 4.05
CA VAL A 196 15.85 -2.02 2.66
C VAL A 196 16.64 -3.32 2.47
N SER A 197 17.87 -3.39 2.99
CA SER A 197 18.69 -4.62 2.96
C SER A 197 18.03 -5.77 3.73
N ASP A 198 17.47 -5.49 4.91
CA ASP A 198 16.80 -6.48 5.76
C ASP A 198 15.51 -6.98 5.09
N MET A 199 14.74 -6.08 4.47
CA MET A 199 13.55 -6.43 3.68
C MET A 199 13.89 -7.38 2.54
N VAL A 200 14.92 -7.08 1.75
CA VAL A 200 15.37 -7.95 0.64
C VAL A 200 15.86 -9.30 1.18
N THR A 201 16.69 -9.28 2.22
CA THR A 201 17.28 -10.48 2.84
C THR A 201 16.22 -11.37 3.52
N SER A 202 15.11 -10.79 3.97
CA SER A 202 14.01 -11.53 4.60
C SER A 202 13.39 -12.59 3.69
N ASN A 203 13.48 -12.41 2.36
CA ASN A 203 12.78 -13.22 1.36
C ASN A 203 11.26 -13.32 1.64
N ALA A 204 10.68 -12.33 2.32
CA ALA A 204 9.25 -12.32 2.61
C ALA A 204 8.45 -12.27 1.28
N PRO A 205 7.34 -13.02 1.16
CA PRO A 205 6.52 -13.01 -0.04
C PRO A 205 6.05 -11.61 -0.45
N TRP A 206 5.70 -10.79 0.53
CA TRP A 206 5.38 -9.38 0.33
C TRP A 206 6.45 -8.48 0.96
N GLN A 207 7.22 -7.78 0.14
CA GLN A 207 8.14 -6.72 0.56
C GLN A 207 7.44 -5.38 0.33
N LEU A 208 7.10 -4.68 1.41
CA LEU A 208 6.16 -3.57 1.41
C LEU A 208 6.82 -2.27 1.86
N VAL A 209 6.48 -1.17 1.20
CA VAL A 209 6.88 0.18 1.63
C VAL A 209 5.66 0.95 2.08
N THR A 210 5.69 1.46 3.31
CA THR A 210 4.68 2.34 3.86
C THR A 210 5.29 3.75 4.03
N THR A 211 5.08 4.67 3.09
CA THR A 211 4.23 4.59 1.86
C THR A 211 4.91 5.27 0.67
N PHE A 212 4.38 5.08 -0.55
CA PHE A 212 4.83 5.88 -1.69
C PHE A 212 4.53 7.38 -1.47
N ASN A 213 3.28 7.76 -1.22
CA ASN A 213 2.87 9.18 -1.20
C ASN A 213 1.79 9.56 -0.18
N GLU A 214 1.77 8.92 1.01
CA GLU A 214 0.90 9.35 2.12
C GLU A 214 1.50 10.58 2.83
N TRP A 215 1.41 11.72 2.16
CA TRP A 215 2.00 13.00 2.59
C TRP A 215 1.45 13.50 3.93
N GLY A 216 0.17 13.23 4.23
CA GLY A 216 -0.49 13.63 5.46
C GLY A 216 0.03 12.90 6.70
N GLU A 217 0.45 11.65 6.52
CA GLU A 217 1.18 10.90 7.56
C GLU A 217 2.68 11.19 7.54
N GLY A 218 3.19 11.83 6.48
CA GLY A 218 4.61 12.11 6.36
C GLY A 218 5.46 10.85 6.17
N THR A 219 4.85 9.77 5.68
CA THR A 219 5.49 8.45 5.46
C THR A 219 5.95 8.25 4.01
N ALA A 220 5.75 9.25 3.14
CA ALA A 220 6.07 9.20 1.71
C ALA A 220 7.56 8.93 1.41
N ILE A 221 7.82 8.10 0.40
CA ILE A 221 9.13 7.93 -0.25
C ILE A 221 9.23 8.63 -1.62
N GLU A 222 8.10 9.12 -2.16
CA GLU A 222 8.07 10.01 -3.32
C GLU A 222 8.99 11.21 -3.10
N ASP A 223 9.61 11.71 -4.17
CA ASP A 223 10.63 12.74 -4.10
C ASP A 223 10.10 14.06 -3.49
N ALA A 224 10.89 14.64 -2.58
CA ALA A 224 10.61 15.90 -1.92
C ALA A 224 11.88 16.73 -1.80
N SER A 225 11.77 18.05 -1.77
CA SER A 225 12.91 18.98 -1.65
C SER A 225 13.85 18.62 -0.49
N GLN A 226 13.33 18.02 0.58
CA GLN A 226 14.07 17.63 1.78
C GLN A 226 15.03 16.44 1.56
N TRP A 227 14.86 15.66 0.49
CA TRP A 227 15.68 14.47 0.21
C TRP A 227 15.98 14.29 -1.28
N GLN A 228 15.94 15.38 -2.05
CA GLN A 228 16.32 15.38 -3.45
C GLN A 228 17.77 14.94 -3.65
N THR A 229 18.00 14.24 -4.75
CA THR A 229 19.30 13.76 -5.21
C THR A 229 19.48 14.11 -6.69
N ALA A 230 20.68 13.87 -7.22
CA ALA A 230 20.98 14.13 -8.62
C ALA A 230 20.24 13.20 -9.61
N SER A 231 19.65 12.09 -9.14
CA SER A 231 18.84 11.19 -9.97
C SER A 231 17.50 11.81 -10.39
N GLY A 232 17.00 12.79 -9.60
CA GLY A 232 15.66 13.34 -9.75
C GLY A 232 14.54 12.47 -9.14
N PHE A 233 14.88 11.37 -8.47
CA PHE A 233 13.92 10.49 -7.79
C PHE A 233 14.03 10.53 -6.27
N GLY A 234 15.07 11.18 -5.74
CA GLY A 234 15.26 11.35 -4.31
C GLY A 234 15.84 10.12 -3.62
N MET A 235 16.38 10.34 -2.43
CA MET A 235 17.26 9.35 -1.81
C MET A 235 16.58 8.03 -1.46
N TYR A 236 15.29 8.05 -1.12
CA TYR A 236 14.58 6.84 -0.69
C TYR A 236 14.37 5.89 -1.86
N LEU A 237 14.06 6.43 -3.05
CA LEU A 237 13.94 5.66 -4.28
C LEU A 237 15.31 5.23 -4.81
N ASP A 238 16.35 6.07 -4.68
CA ASP A 238 17.72 5.70 -5.07
C ASP A 238 18.24 4.49 -4.27
N VAL A 239 17.99 4.46 -2.96
CA VAL A 239 18.40 3.33 -2.11
C VAL A 239 17.71 2.04 -2.54
N LEU A 240 16.41 2.09 -2.87
CA LEU A 240 15.69 0.92 -3.39
C LEU A 240 16.26 0.48 -4.74
N HIS A 241 16.47 1.42 -5.67
CA HIS A 241 17.03 1.16 -7.00
C HIS A 241 18.36 0.39 -6.96
N HIS A 242 19.21 0.66 -5.96
CA HIS A 242 20.52 0.03 -5.85
C HIS A 242 20.51 -1.40 -5.32
N VAL A 243 19.40 -1.89 -4.75
CA VAL A 243 19.33 -3.23 -4.15
C VAL A 243 18.37 -4.19 -4.86
N THR A 244 17.55 -3.69 -5.78
CA THR A 244 16.51 -4.45 -6.51
C THR A 244 16.94 -4.90 -7.89
#